data_AF-G8PRF4-F1
#
_entry.id   AF-G8PRF4-F1
#
_cell.length_a   1.000
_cell.length_b   1.000
_cell.length_c   1.000
_cell.angle_alpha   90.00
_cell.angle_beta   90.00
_cell.angle_gamma   90.00
#
_symmetry.space_group_name_H-M   'P 1'
#
loop_
_entity.id
_entity.type
_entity.pdbx_description
1 polymer ?
#
loop_
_entity_poly.entity_id
_entity_poly.type
_entity_poly.pdbx_seq_one_letter_code
_entity_poly.pdbx_strand_id
1 'polypeptide(L)'
;MGSKSFLSRGPSTANNEALNMDDSACACSATNTLQNEIDEVTIAVSDLENLAYMQQLVLSERLKHSTERDALFTLHYALCDRLEALKKTCGTLERVAFPQPISTATAS
;
A
#
# COMPACT_ATOMS: atom_id res chain seq x y z
N MET A 1 -56.62 -35.50 -40.46
CA MET A 1 -55.52 -35.45 -41.45
C MET A 1 -54.88 -34.07 -41.38
N GLY A 2 -53.55 -34.02 -41.19
CA GLY A 2 -52.73 -32.84 -41.52
C GLY A 2 -52.24 -31.98 -40.35
N SER A 3 -51.19 -32.44 -39.67
CA SER A 3 -50.33 -31.66 -38.76
C SER A 3 -49.62 -30.50 -39.46
N LYS A 4 -49.31 -29.42 -38.73
CA LYS A 4 -48.04 -28.68 -38.82
C LYS A 4 -47.86 -27.75 -37.62
N SER A 5 -46.92 -28.12 -36.77
CA SER A 5 -46.32 -27.33 -35.70
C SER A 5 -45.40 -26.26 -36.30
N PHE A 6 -45.48 -25.03 -35.79
CA PHE A 6 -44.44 -24.03 -35.96
C PHE A 6 -44.10 -23.45 -34.59
N LEU A 7 -42.98 -23.93 -34.05
CA LEU A 7 -42.26 -23.30 -32.94
C LEU A 7 -41.67 -21.99 -33.46
N SER A 8 -42.05 -20.86 -32.86
CA SER A 8 -41.34 -19.59 -33.02
C SER A 8 -40.88 -19.08 -31.66
N ARG A 9 -39.64 -19.49 -31.32
CA ARG A 9 -38.54 -18.69 -30.76
C ARG A 9 -38.97 -17.52 -29.85
N GLY A 10 -38.79 -17.67 -28.54
CA GLY A 10 -38.93 -16.57 -27.58
C GLY A 10 -37.80 -15.53 -27.68
N PRO A 11 -37.95 -14.36 -27.04
CA PRO A 11 -36.83 -13.53 -26.60
C PRO A 11 -36.58 -13.83 -25.11
N SER A 12 -35.55 -14.60 -24.77
CA SER A 12 -34.19 -14.13 -24.49
C SER A 12 -34.15 -13.06 -23.40
N THR A 13 -33.87 -13.52 -22.18
CA THR A 13 -33.36 -12.75 -21.06
C THR A 13 -32.10 -11.97 -21.46
N ALA A 14 -32.19 -10.65 -21.38
CA ALA A 14 -31.09 -9.69 -21.21
C ALA A 14 -31.85 -8.36 -21.11
N ASN A 15 -31.81 -7.62 -20.02
CA ASN A 15 -30.69 -6.76 -19.71
C ASN A 15 -30.77 -6.45 -18.21
N ASN A 16 -29.90 -7.04 -17.39
CA ASN A 16 -29.69 -6.55 -16.02
C ASN A 16 -28.25 -6.80 -15.53
N GLU A 17 -27.28 -6.86 -16.44
CA GLU A 17 -25.86 -7.10 -16.11
C GLU A 17 -24.92 -5.99 -16.63
N ALA A 18 -25.46 -4.83 -17.01
CA ALA A 18 -24.64 -3.72 -17.53
C ALA A 18 -24.19 -2.70 -16.46
N LEU A 19 -24.53 -2.91 -15.18
CA LEU A 19 -24.23 -1.94 -14.10
C LEU A 19 -23.09 -2.35 -13.17
N ASN A 20 -22.41 -3.48 -13.38
CA ASN A 20 -21.39 -3.98 -12.44
C ASN A 20 -19.95 -3.99 -12.97
N MET A 21 -19.71 -3.69 -14.26
CA MET A 21 -18.39 -3.87 -14.84
C MET A 21 -17.48 -2.63 -14.74
N ASP A 22 -18.05 -1.42 -14.61
CA ASP A 22 -17.27 -0.19 -14.44
C ASP A 22 -16.82 0.05 -13.00
N ASP A 23 -17.67 -0.25 -12.01
CA ASP A 23 -17.34 -0.03 -10.59
C ASP A 23 -16.22 -0.96 -10.10
N SER A 24 -16.18 -2.20 -10.61
CA SER A 24 -15.12 -3.16 -10.33
C SER A 24 -13.78 -2.75 -10.94
N ALA A 25 -13.77 -2.29 -12.19
CA ALA A 25 -12.56 -1.84 -12.87
C ALA A 25 -12.02 -0.55 -12.23
N CYS A 26 -12.91 0.39 -11.87
CA CYS A 26 -12.57 1.62 -11.16
C CYS A 26 -11.96 1.34 -9.78
N ALA A 27 -12.55 0.42 -9.01
CA ALA A 27 -12.01 0.01 -7.71
C ALA A 27 -10.63 -0.66 -7.84
N CYS A 28 -10.46 -1.58 -8.79
CA CYS A 28 -9.18 -2.26 -9.03
C CYS A 28 -8.08 -1.29 -9.50
N SER A 29 -8.40 -0.36 -10.38
CA SER A 29 -7.45 0.67 -10.80
C SER A 29 -7.04 1.59 -9.65
N ALA A 30 -7.99 2.01 -8.81
CA ALA A 30 -7.70 2.84 -7.64
C ALA A 30 -6.83 2.11 -6.61
N THR A 31 -7.08 0.83 -6.34
CA THR A 31 -6.24 0.02 -5.43
C THR A 31 -4.83 -0.20 -5.98
N ASN A 32 -4.68 -0.39 -7.30
CA ASN A 32 -3.37 -0.57 -7.92
C ASN A 32 -2.54 0.72 -7.88
N THR A 33 -3.17 1.89 -8.10
CA THR A 33 -2.49 3.19 -7.99
C THR A 33 -2.04 3.46 -6.56
N LEU A 34 -2.94 3.27 -5.58
CA LEU A 34 -2.60 3.43 -4.16
C LEU A 34 -1.48 2.50 -3.73
N GLN A 35 -1.44 1.27 -4.24
CA GLN A 35 -0.38 0.32 -3.92
C GLN A 35 0.98 0.77 -4.46
N ASN A 36 1.04 1.22 -5.71
CA ASN A 36 2.28 1.73 -6.29
C ASN A 36 2.81 2.93 -5.49
N GLU A 37 1.93 3.84 -5.06
CA GLU A 37 2.31 4.98 -4.22
C GLU A 37 2.86 4.53 -2.85
N ILE A 38 2.26 3.51 -2.22
CA ILE A 38 2.76 2.94 -0.96
C ILE A 38 4.13 2.28 -1.17
N ASP A 39 4.31 1.52 -2.25
CA ASP A 39 5.58 0.87 -2.57
C ASP A 39 6.70 1.90 -2.81
N GLU A 40 6.42 2.98 -3.53
CA GLU A 40 7.36 4.09 -3.74
C GLU A 40 7.77 4.75 -2.43
N VAL A 41 6.81 5.00 -1.53
CA VAL A 41 7.08 5.55 -0.19
C VAL A 41 7.96 4.58 0.61
N THR A 42 7.66 3.29 0.59
CA THR A 42 8.46 2.27 1.28
C THR A 42 9.91 2.20 0.78
N ILE A 43 10.12 2.31 -0.53
CA ILE A 43 11.46 2.40 -1.12
C ILE A 43 12.19 3.66 -0.59
N ALA A 44 11.52 4.81 -0.59
CA ALA A 44 12.10 6.05 -0.08
C ALA A 44 12.45 5.97 1.42
N VAL A 45 11.65 5.25 2.24
CA VAL A 45 11.99 4.99 3.66
C VAL A 45 13.29 4.19 3.76
N SER A 46 13.44 3.14 2.96
CA SER A 46 14.64 2.29 2.92
C SER A 46 15.90 3.09 2.53
N ASP A 47 15.79 3.95 1.51
CA ASP A 47 16.90 4.81 1.09
C ASP A 47 17.32 5.79 2.20
N LEU A 48 16.36 6.31 2.96
CA LEU A 48 16.64 7.17 4.11
C LEU A 48 17.28 6.39 5.28
N GLU A 49 16.86 5.16 5.55
CA GLU A 49 17.50 4.28 6.54
C GLU A 49 18.97 4.02 6.17
N ASN A 50 19.26 3.77 4.90
CA ASN A 50 20.64 3.62 4.39
C ASN A 50 21.46 4.89 4.55
N LEU A 51 20.87 6.07 4.29
CA LEU A 51 21.53 7.35 4.48
C LEU A 51 21.85 7.62 5.95
N ALA A 52 20.92 7.32 6.86
CA ALA A 52 21.15 7.44 8.30
C ALA A 52 22.31 6.54 8.75
N TYR A 53 22.36 5.30 8.26
CA TYR A 53 23.47 4.39 8.54
C TYR A 53 24.82 4.94 8.04
N MET A 54 24.87 5.50 6.83
CA MET A 54 26.08 6.13 6.30
C MET A 54 26.51 7.34 7.14
N GLN A 55 25.56 8.15 7.61
CA GLN A 55 25.88 9.24 8.55
C GLN A 55 26.52 8.68 9.82
N GLN A 56 25.93 7.65 10.44
CA GLN A 56 26.47 7.04 11.66
C GLN A 56 27.92 6.54 11.47
N LEU A 57 28.23 5.92 10.33
CA LEU A 57 29.60 5.49 9.99
C LEU A 57 30.56 6.67 9.94
N VAL A 58 30.18 7.75 9.23
CA VAL A 58 31.01 8.96 9.10
C VAL A 58 31.24 9.63 10.46
N LEU A 59 30.19 9.74 11.29
CA LEU A 59 30.30 10.30 12.63
C LEU A 59 31.22 9.47 13.54
N SER A 60 31.15 8.14 13.40
CA SER A 60 31.95 7.22 14.20
C SER A 60 33.44 7.19 13.82
N GLU A 61 33.75 7.34 12.53
CA GLU A 61 35.13 7.25 12.01
C GLU A 61 35.87 8.59 11.99
N ARG A 62 35.21 9.68 11.55
CA ARG A 62 35.92 10.92 11.17
C ARG A 62 35.88 12.03 12.22
N LEU A 63 35.07 11.88 13.28
CA LEU A 63 34.81 12.98 14.23
C LEU A 63 35.13 12.62 15.69
N LYS A 64 36.18 11.85 15.96
CA LYS A 64 36.52 11.44 17.34
C LYS A 64 36.76 12.57 18.35
N HIS A 65 37.04 13.82 17.92
CA HIS A 65 37.48 14.90 18.83
C HIS A 65 36.96 16.33 18.52
N SER A 66 35.75 16.52 17.96
CA SER A 66 35.18 17.86 17.70
C SER A 66 33.89 18.11 18.48
N THR A 67 33.68 19.35 18.94
CA THR A 67 32.39 19.82 19.51
C THR A 67 31.24 19.77 18.49
N GLU A 68 31.54 19.80 17.19
CA GLU A 68 30.55 19.66 16.11
C GLU A 68 29.98 18.23 16.04
N ARG A 69 30.71 17.25 16.60
CA ARG A 69 30.29 15.85 16.67
C ARG A 69 28.97 15.69 17.42
N ASP A 70 28.78 16.39 18.53
CA ASP A 70 27.60 16.23 19.37
C ASP A 70 26.35 16.84 18.70
N ALA A 71 26.51 17.96 17.99
CA ALA A 71 25.44 18.54 17.16
C ALA A 71 25.05 17.59 16.01
N LEU A 72 26.03 16.95 15.38
CA LEU A 72 25.79 16.00 14.32
C LEU A 72 25.16 14.68 14.81
N PHE A 73 25.54 14.18 15.99
CA PHE A 73 24.84 13.06 16.62
C PHE A 73 23.39 13.43 16.95
N THR A 74 23.14 14.65 17.44
CA THR A 74 21.78 15.14 17.70
C THR A 74 20.94 15.14 16.42
N LEU A 75 21.50 15.62 15.31
CA LEU A 75 20.87 15.58 13.99
C LEU A 75 20.64 14.16 13.49
N HIS A 76 21.61 13.26 13.70
CA HIS A 76 21.48 11.85 13.33
C HIS A 76 20.35 11.15 14.10
N TYR A 77 20.28 11.35 15.41
CA TYR A 77 19.19 10.79 16.22
C TYR A 77 17.83 11.37 15.82
N ALA A 78 17.73 12.67 15.56
CA ALA A 78 16.50 13.27 15.05
C ALA A 78 16.07 12.67 13.70
N LEU A 79 17.02 12.39 12.80
CA LEU A 79 16.73 11.70 11.54
C LEU A 79 16.20 10.28 11.78
N CYS A 80 16.85 9.51 12.66
CA CYS A 80 16.43 8.15 13.01
C CYS A 80 15.02 8.12 13.61
N ASP A 81 14.68 9.04 14.52
CA ASP A 81 13.34 9.15 15.10
C ASP A 81 12.28 9.45 14.03
N ARG A 82 12.59 10.37 13.11
CA ARG A 82 11.69 10.69 11.99
C ARG A 82 11.52 9.52 11.03
N LEU A 83 12.56 8.73 10.80
CA LEU A 83 12.51 7.51 10.01
C LEU A 83 11.63 6.43 10.65
N GLU A 84 11.78 6.22 11.95
CA GLU A 84 10.95 5.24 12.66
C GLU A 84 9.47 5.64 12.63
N ALA A 85 9.17 6.93 12.80
CA ALA A 85 7.81 7.45 12.68
C ALA A 85 7.25 7.27 11.26
N LEU A 86 8.07 7.48 10.24
CA LEU A 86 7.68 7.28 8.84
C LEU A 86 7.40 5.81 8.56
N LYS A 87 8.25 4.89 9.03
CA LYS A 87 8.07 3.43 8.90
C LYS A 87 6.76 2.96 9.55
N LYS A 88 6.43 3.47 10.75
CA LYS A 88 5.15 3.19 11.43
C LYS A 88 3.95 3.68 10.63
N THR A 89 4.07 4.86 10.01
CA THR A 89 3.03 5.44 9.16
C THR A 89 2.83 4.58 7.90
N CYS A 90 3.91 4.13 7.26
CA CYS A 90 3.84 3.24 6.09
C CYS A 90 3.15 1.92 6.43
N GLY A 91 3.54 1.25 7.54
CA GLY A 91 2.86 0.03 7.98
C GLY A 91 1.38 0.23 8.37
N THR A 92 0.98 1.45 8.73
CA THR A 92 -0.43 1.79 8.94
C THR A 92 -1.16 1.95 7.60
N LEU A 93 -0.54 2.63 6.63
CA LEU A 93 -1.08 2.80 5.28
C LEU A 93 -1.27 1.45 4.58
N GLU A 94 -0.28 0.55 4.66
CA GLU A 94 -0.39 -0.82 4.14
C GLU A 94 -1.58 -1.58 4.75
N ARG A 95 -1.80 -1.45 6.07
CA ARG A 95 -2.93 -2.11 6.74
C ARG A 95 -4.29 -1.54 6.35
N VAL A 96 -4.36 -0.24 6.07
CA VAL A 96 -5.61 0.40 5.60
C VAL A 96 -5.87 0.05 4.14
N ALA A 97 -4.83 -0.01 3.30
CA ALA A 97 -4.92 -0.45 1.92
C ALA A 97 -5.35 -1.92 1.80
N PHE A 98 -4.91 -2.78 2.74
CA PHE A 98 -5.31 -4.18 2.83
C PHE A 98 -5.88 -4.54 4.21
N PRO A 99 -7.18 -4.28 4.43
CA PRO A 99 -7.84 -4.69 5.66
C PRO A 99 -7.79 -6.22 5.78
N GLN A 100 -7.17 -6.72 6.85
CA GLN A 100 -7.21 -8.16 7.13
C GLN A 100 -8.67 -8.59 7.37
N PRO A 101 -9.12 -9.73 6.81
CA PRO A 101 -10.48 -10.20 7.03
C PRO A 101 -10.68 -10.47 8.52
N ILE A 102 -11.68 -9.83 9.13
CA ILE A 102 -12.08 -10.09 10.51
C ILE A 102 -12.69 -11.49 10.54
N SER A 103 -11.98 -12.46 11.10
CA SER A 103 -12.53 -13.78 11.40
C SER A 103 -13.62 -13.65 12.46
N THR A 104 -14.86 -13.43 12.02
CA THR A 104 -16.05 -13.59 12.86
C THR A 104 -16.34 -15.08 13.01
N ALA A 105 -15.45 -15.81 13.68
CA ALA A 105 -15.80 -17.13 14.20
C ALA A 105 -16.73 -16.90 15.39
N THR A 106 -18.03 -16.90 15.10
CA THR A 106 -19.12 -16.90 16.07
C THR A 106 -18.86 -17.96 17.12
N ALA A 107 -18.85 -17.54 18.39
CA ALA A 107 -19.01 -18.42 19.53
C ALA A 107 -20.27 -19.29 19.31
N SER A 108 -20.11 -20.60 19.39
CA SER A 108 -21.20 -21.57 19.54
C SER A 108 -20.71 -22.68 20.46
#